data_AF-A0A497EQE2-F1
#
_entry.id   AF-A0A497EQE2-F1
#
_cell.length_a   1.000
_cell.length_b   1.000
_cell.length_c   1.000
_cell.angle_alpha   90.00
_cell.angle_beta   90.00
_cell.angle_gamma   90.00
#
_symmetry.space_group_name_H-M   'P 1'
#
loop_
_entity.id
_entity.type
_entity.pdbx_description
1 polymer ?
#
loop_
_entity_poly.entity_id
_entity_poly.type
_entity_poly.pdbx_seq_one_letter_code
_entity_poly.pdbx_strand_id
1 'polypeptide(L)'
;MLFPRDSISLALAMTSGLYERLTTSIFRTLIKPKSTVVDMGAGFGYYTVLAAKLVGDGGRVYAFEPEPIRYKFLKRNLKINALTNVIAINKAVSDKSGRASFFVRGEMSSLSPLQAYERQITIETVNLDDYFETDIKID
;
A
#
# COMPACT_ATOMS: atom_id res chain seq x y z
N MET A 1 1.64 -15.11 -0.12
CA MET A 1 2.67 -15.10 0.95
C MET A 1 3.19 -13.68 1.11
N LEU A 2 3.45 -13.21 2.32
CA LEU A 2 4.07 -11.90 2.56
C LEU A 2 5.42 -12.15 3.23
N PHE A 3 6.43 -11.36 2.89
CA PHE A 3 7.71 -11.29 3.55
C PHE A 3 7.68 -10.07 4.49
N PRO A 4 7.45 -10.30 5.79
CA PRO A 4 7.42 -9.22 6.78
C PRO A 4 8.85 -8.83 7.15
N ARG A 5 9.03 -7.58 7.57
CA ARG A 5 10.30 -7.08 8.14
C ARG A 5 10.34 -7.26 9.66
N ASP A 6 9.18 -7.29 10.32
CA ASP A 6 9.06 -7.02 11.76
C ASP A 6 8.44 -8.19 12.56
N SER A 7 8.11 -7.91 13.84
CA SER A 7 7.77 -8.89 14.89
C SER A 7 7.02 -10.13 14.38
N ILE A 8 7.46 -11.31 14.83
CA ILE A 8 6.93 -12.63 14.45
C ILE A 8 5.39 -12.66 14.53
N SER A 9 4.81 -11.97 15.50
CA SER A 9 3.36 -11.86 15.68
C SER A 9 2.65 -11.16 14.53
N LEU A 10 3.17 -10.02 14.05
CA LEU A 10 2.59 -9.26 12.94
C LEU A 10 2.76 -10.02 11.61
N ALA A 11 3.95 -10.59 11.42
CA ALA A 11 4.26 -11.51 10.34
C ALA A 11 3.28 -12.68 10.25
N LEU A 12 3.03 -13.34 11.39
CA LEU A 12 2.10 -14.46 11.49
C LEU A 12 0.66 -14.01 11.22
N ALA A 13 0.23 -12.88 11.78
CA ALA A 13 -1.10 -12.34 11.54
C ALA A 13 -1.33 -12.03 10.05
N MET A 14 -0.37 -11.41 9.37
CA MET A 14 -0.46 -11.09 7.95
C MET A 14 -0.45 -12.35 7.06
N THR A 15 0.40 -13.32 7.37
CA THR A 15 0.51 -14.55 6.57
C THR A 15 -0.65 -15.53 6.79
N SER A 16 -1.22 -15.55 8.00
CA SER A 16 -2.41 -16.36 8.34
C SER A 16 -3.75 -15.69 7.97
N GLY A 17 -3.72 -14.44 7.49
CA GLY A 17 -4.94 -13.67 7.21
C GLY A 17 -5.69 -13.22 8.47
N LEU A 18 -5.04 -13.27 9.64
CA LEU A 18 -5.59 -12.81 10.92
C LEU A 18 -5.27 -11.34 11.23
N TYR A 19 -4.50 -10.66 10.37
CA TYR A 19 -4.28 -9.22 10.48
C TYR A 19 -5.61 -8.46 10.29
N GLU A 20 -5.95 -7.61 11.26
CA GLU A 20 -7.18 -6.79 11.27
C GLU A 20 -8.41 -7.53 10.72
N ARG A 21 -8.72 -8.70 11.30
CA ARG A 21 -9.71 -9.65 10.74
C ARG A 21 -11.01 -9.03 10.26
N LEU A 22 -11.58 -8.11 11.04
CA LEU A 22 -12.83 -7.44 10.70
C LEU A 22 -12.66 -6.54 9.48
N THR A 23 -11.64 -5.67 9.48
CA THR A 23 -11.28 -4.81 8.35
C THR A 23 -11.02 -5.64 7.09
N THR A 24 -10.25 -6.72 7.21
CA THR A 24 -9.95 -7.66 6.12
C THR A 24 -11.22 -8.31 5.57
N SER A 25 -12.15 -8.70 6.44
CA SER A 25 -13.42 -9.30 6.02
C SER A 25 -14.28 -8.29 5.26
N ILE A 26 -14.40 -7.07 5.76
CA ILE A 26 -15.15 -6.00 5.09
C ILE A 26 -14.52 -5.67 3.74
N PHE A 27 -13.19 -5.49 3.71
CA PHE A 27 -12.45 -5.21 2.48
C PHE A 27 -12.75 -6.24 1.38
N ARG A 28 -12.77 -7.54 1.72
CA ARG A 28 -13.11 -8.62 0.78
C ARG A 28 -14.51 -8.50 0.17
N THR A 29 -15.46 -7.89 0.87
CA THR A 29 -16.82 -7.69 0.37
C THR A 29 -16.97 -6.46 -0.52
N LEU A 30 -16.05 -5.50 -0.42
CA LEU A 30 -16.10 -4.25 -1.18
C LEU A 30 -15.43 -4.38 -2.55
N ILE A 31 -14.34 -5.14 -2.63
CA ILE A 31 -13.58 -5.27 -3.88
C ILE A 31 -14.30 -6.18 -4.86
N LYS A 32 -14.59 -5.64 -6.05
CA LYS A 32 -15.26 -6.36 -7.13
C LYS A 32 -14.24 -6.98 -8.10
N PRO A 33 -14.57 -8.12 -8.73
CA PRO A 33 -13.79 -8.63 -9.85
C PRO A 33 -13.67 -7.58 -10.96
N LYS A 34 -12.51 -7.53 -11.62
CA LYS A 34 -12.16 -6.67 -12.75
C LYS A 34 -12.15 -5.17 -12.45
N SER A 35 -12.18 -4.76 -11.18
CA SER A 35 -12.13 -3.35 -10.83
C SER A 35 -10.71 -2.81 -10.67
N THR A 36 -10.63 -1.49 -10.54
CA THR A 36 -9.41 -0.74 -10.26
C THR A 36 -9.41 -0.31 -8.81
N VAL A 37 -8.35 -0.66 -8.07
CA VAL A 37 -8.18 -0.33 -6.65
C VAL A 37 -6.97 0.57 -6.46
N VAL A 38 -7.09 1.57 -5.59
CA VAL A 38 -5.98 2.41 -5.16
C VAL A 38 -5.67 2.12 -3.68
N ASP A 39 -4.45 1.64 -3.41
CA ASP A 39 -3.95 1.35 -2.06
C ASP A 39 -2.96 2.46 -1.65
N MET A 40 -3.39 3.34 -0.75
CA MET A 40 -2.65 4.52 -0.30
C MET A 40 -1.93 4.23 1.02
N GLY A 41 -0.60 4.19 1.00
CA GLY A 41 0.20 3.72 2.14
C GLY A 41 0.26 2.20 2.19
N ALA A 42 0.56 1.57 1.05
CA ALA A 42 0.52 0.12 0.86
C ALA A 42 1.42 -0.67 1.83
N GLY A 43 2.42 -0.04 2.44
CA GLY A 43 3.31 -0.63 3.44
C GLY A 43 4.04 -1.85 2.88
N PHE A 44 3.90 -2.99 3.55
CA PHE A 44 4.44 -4.27 3.08
C PHE A 44 3.57 -4.96 2.02
N GLY A 45 2.41 -4.41 1.69
CA GLY A 45 1.53 -4.90 0.62
C GLY A 45 0.50 -5.94 1.04
N TYR A 46 0.08 -5.97 2.32
CA TYR A 46 -0.97 -6.90 2.76
C TYR A 46 -2.28 -6.68 1.98
N TYR A 47 -2.81 -5.46 2.02
CA TYR A 47 -4.02 -5.09 1.29
C TYR A 47 -3.79 -5.06 -0.21
N THR A 48 -2.62 -4.63 -0.68
CA THR A 48 -2.27 -4.70 -2.11
C THR A 48 -2.37 -6.12 -2.67
N VAL A 49 -1.76 -7.11 -2.01
CA VAL A 49 -1.77 -8.51 -2.45
C VAL A 49 -3.19 -9.09 -2.36
N LEU A 50 -3.95 -8.73 -1.34
CA LEU A 50 -5.33 -9.15 -1.20
C LEU A 50 -6.20 -8.57 -2.33
N ALA A 51 -6.14 -7.27 -2.56
CA ALA A 51 -6.86 -6.57 -3.62
C ALA A 51 -6.52 -7.16 -4.99
N ALA A 52 -5.24 -7.35 -5.29
CA ALA A 52 -4.78 -7.90 -6.57
C ALA A 52 -5.37 -9.28 -6.87
N LYS A 53 -5.54 -10.12 -5.85
CA LYS A 53 -6.18 -11.43 -5.98
C LYS A 53 -7.69 -11.34 -6.14
N LEU A 54 -8.33 -10.40 -5.45
CA LEU A 54 -9.79 -10.22 -5.49
C LEU A 54 -10.26 -9.62 -6.81
N VAL A 55 -9.56 -8.60 -7.34
CA VAL A 55 -9.90 -8.02 -8.65
C VAL A 55 -9.62 -9.00 -9.79
N GLY A 56 -8.63 -9.89 -9.63
CA GLY A 56 -8.32 -10.95 -10.60
C GLY A 56 -7.95 -10.42 -11.99
N ASP A 57 -8.15 -11.27 -13.00
CA ASP A 57 -7.82 -10.96 -14.39
C ASP A 57 -8.68 -9.84 -14.96
N GLY A 58 -8.04 -8.83 -15.54
CA GLY A 58 -8.70 -7.62 -16.04
C GLY A 58 -8.86 -6.51 -14.99
N GLY A 59 -8.62 -6.81 -13.72
CA GLY A 59 -8.52 -5.81 -12.66
C GLY A 59 -7.14 -5.17 -12.56
N ARG A 60 -7.03 -4.09 -11.78
CA ARG A 60 -5.80 -3.33 -11.58
C ARG A 60 -5.67 -2.87 -10.13
N VAL A 61 -4.45 -2.87 -9.58
CA VAL A 61 -4.17 -2.20 -8.31
C VAL A 61 -3.04 -1.19 -8.48
N TYR A 62 -3.25 0.03 -8.01
CA TYR A 62 -2.22 1.07 -7.89
C TYR A 62 -1.83 1.19 -6.43
N ALA A 63 -0.60 0.80 -6.09
CA ALA A 63 -0.12 0.72 -4.72
C ALA A 63 0.92 1.81 -4.45
N PHE A 64 0.53 2.84 -3.72
CA PHE A 64 1.37 3.96 -3.34
C PHE A 64 2.02 3.68 -1.98
N GLU A 65 3.35 3.58 -1.93
CA GLU A 65 4.09 3.45 -0.67
C GLU A 65 5.25 4.45 -0.63
N PRO A 66 5.22 5.44 0.27
CA PRO A 66 6.24 6.46 0.32
C PRO A 66 7.57 6.02 0.94
N GLU A 67 7.59 5.14 1.94
CA GLU A 67 8.85 4.76 2.60
C GLU A 67 9.67 3.82 1.71
N PRO A 68 10.91 4.21 1.30
CA PRO A 68 11.69 3.42 0.36
C PRO A 68 12.00 1.99 0.83
N ILE A 69 12.10 1.78 2.16
CA ILE A 69 12.32 0.44 2.73
C ILE A 69 11.08 -0.42 2.54
N ARG A 70 9.90 0.04 2.96
CA ARG A 70 8.63 -0.69 2.78
C ARG A 70 8.31 -0.91 1.31
N TYR A 71 8.56 0.08 0.46
CA TYR A 71 8.41 -0.05 -0.99
C TYR A 71 9.22 -1.22 -1.58
N LYS A 72 10.47 -1.44 -1.12
CA LYS A 72 11.27 -2.60 -1.54
C LYS A 72 10.62 -3.92 -1.14
N PHE A 73 10.05 -4.00 0.07
CA PHE A 73 9.33 -5.18 0.53
C PHE A 73 8.00 -5.38 -0.19
N LEU A 74 7.24 -4.32 -0.46
CA LEU A 74 6.05 -4.35 -1.32
C LEU A 74 6.40 -5.01 -2.65
N LYS A 75 7.41 -4.50 -3.37
CA LYS A 75 7.84 -5.09 -4.66
C LYS A 75 8.24 -6.56 -4.54
N ARG A 76 8.95 -6.94 -3.48
CA ARG A 76 9.30 -8.34 -3.21
C ARG A 76 8.04 -9.19 -3.01
N ASN A 77 7.07 -8.69 -2.26
CA ASN A 77 5.81 -9.35 -1.98
C ASN A 77 4.95 -9.51 -3.24
N LEU A 78 4.93 -8.53 -4.13
CA LEU A 78 4.29 -8.67 -5.44
C LEU A 78 4.95 -9.79 -6.26
N LYS A 79 6.30 -9.80 -6.32
CA LYS A 79 7.07 -10.81 -7.06
C LYS A 79 6.82 -12.24 -6.56
N ILE A 80 6.86 -12.49 -5.24
CA ILE A 80 6.66 -13.84 -4.69
C ILE A 80 5.22 -14.34 -4.83
N ASN A 81 4.24 -13.45 -5.03
CA ASN A 81 2.86 -13.84 -5.34
C ASN A 81 2.59 -13.89 -6.84
N ALA A 82 3.62 -13.69 -7.69
CA ALA A 82 3.49 -13.63 -9.15
C ALA A 82 2.40 -12.64 -9.63
N LEU A 83 2.22 -11.53 -8.93
CA LEU A 83 1.19 -10.55 -9.25
C LEU A 83 1.67 -9.61 -10.35
N THR A 84 0.99 -9.62 -11.48
CA THR A 84 1.27 -8.79 -12.66
C THR A 84 0.26 -7.67 -12.86
N ASN A 85 -0.85 -7.69 -12.13
CA ASN A 85 -1.92 -6.70 -12.18
C ASN A 85 -1.76 -5.55 -11.16
N VAL A 86 -0.54 -5.36 -10.63
CA VAL A 86 -0.23 -4.30 -9.65
C VAL A 86 0.82 -3.35 -10.19
N ILE A 87 0.56 -2.05 -10.09
CA ILE A 87 1.50 -0.96 -10.35
C ILE A 87 1.94 -0.40 -8.99
N ALA A 88 3.17 -0.67 -8.59
CA ALA A 88 3.74 -0.13 -7.35
C ALA A 88 4.41 1.24 -7.61
N ILE A 89 4.07 2.24 -6.81
CA ILE A 89 4.53 3.62 -6.94
C ILE A 89 5.19 4.07 -5.63
N ASN A 90 6.45 4.51 -5.69
CA ASN A 90 7.17 4.99 -4.50
C ASN A 90 6.93 6.49 -4.27
N LYS A 91 5.67 6.84 -3.95
CA LYS A 91 5.23 8.20 -3.64
C LYS A 91 4.15 8.16 -2.56
N ALA A 92 4.01 9.22 -1.78
CA ALA A 92 2.81 9.43 -0.96
C ALA A 92 1.72 10.10 -1.79
N VAL A 93 0.46 9.73 -1.54
CA VAL A 93 -0.67 10.51 -2.01
C VAL A 93 -0.83 11.74 -1.11
N SER A 94 -1.00 12.91 -1.73
CA SER A 94 -1.20 14.20 -1.04
C SER A 94 -2.12 15.09 -1.88
N ASP A 95 -2.61 16.17 -1.29
CA ASP A 95 -3.28 17.27 -2.00
C ASP A 95 -2.37 17.96 -3.04
N LYS A 96 -1.04 17.81 -2.95
CA LYS A 96 -0.07 18.45 -3.85
C LYS A 96 1.03 17.48 -4.29
N SER A 97 1.33 17.51 -5.58
CA SER A 97 2.50 16.86 -6.16
C SER A 97 3.79 17.60 -5.80
N GLY A 98 4.88 16.87 -5.53
CA GLY A 98 6.16 17.46 -5.16
C GLY A 98 6.93 16.63 -4.15
N ARG A 99 7.47 17.28 -3.11
CA ARG A 99 8.23 16.64 -2.04
C ARG A 99 7.72 17.08 -0.67
N ALA A 100 7.68 16.16 0.28
CA ALA A 100 7.25 16.43 1.64
C ALA A 100 8.17 15.78 2.67
N SER A 101 8.12 16.31 3.90
CA SER A 101 8.70 15.63 5.07
C SER A 101 7.80 14.47 5.48
N PHE A 102 8.42 13.34 5.75
CA PHE A 102 7.74 12.13 6.20
C PHE A 102 8.38 11.65 7.50
N PHE A 103 7.56 11.51 8.52
CA PHE A 103 7.97 11.21 9.88
C PHE A 103 7.71 9.74 10.16
N VAL A 104 8.73 9.01 10.62
CA VAL A 104 8.68 7.58 10.87
C VAL A 104 9.00 7.29 12.34
N ARG A 105 8.21 6.42 12.96
CA ARG A 105 8.35 5.95 14.35
C ARG A 105 7.98 4.47 14.41
N GLY A 106 8.97 3.57 14.48
CA GLY A 106 8.73 2.13 14.35
C GLY A 106 7.88 1.81 13.11
N GLU A 107 6.73 1.16 13.32
CA GLU A 107 5.80 0.82 12.23
C GLU A 107 4.85 1.94 11.81
N MET A 108 4.83 3.06 12.53
CA MET A 108 3.98 4.19 12.20
C MET A 108 4.75 5.19 11.33
N SER A 109 4.04 5.80 10.39
CA SER A 109 4.58 6.89 9.60
C SER A 109 3.50 7.85 9.13
N SER A 110 3.84 9.12 8.98
CA SER A 110 2.88 10.17 8.63
C SER A 110 3.52 11.32 7.84
N LEU A 111 2.71 11.99 7.02
CA LEU A 111 3.02 13.29 6.42
C LEU A 111 2.95 14.44 7.45
N SER A 112 2.25 14.23 8.57
CA SER A 112 2.20 15.17 9.69
C SER A 112 3.27 14.84 10.75
N PRO A 113 3.82 15.85 11.45
CA PRO A 113 4.76 15.62 12.54
C PRO A 113 4.15 14.70 13.62
N LEU A 114 4.81 13.58 13.88
CA LEU A 114 4.48 12.72 15.01
C LEU A 114 5.21 13.23 16.26
N GLN A 115 4.53 13.32 17.41
CA GLN A 115 5.22 13.49 18.68
C GLN A 115 6.14 12.26 18.91
N ALA A 116 7.45 12.53 18.98
CA ALA A 116 8.53 11.53 19.10
C ALA A 116 8.75 10.65 17.85
N TYR A 117 8.93 11.26 16.66
CA TYR A 117 9.45 10.54 15.50
C TYR A 117 10.93 10.13 15.70
N GLU A 118 11.33 9.01 15.10
CA GLU A 118 12.71 8.49 15.16
C GLU A 118 13.52 8.93 13.95
N ARG A 119 12.86 9.02 12.78
CA ARG A 119 13.47 9.43 11.52
C ARG A 119 12.54 10.38 10.78
N GLN A 120 13.13 11.38 10.14
CA GLN A 120 12.47 12.22 9.15
C GLN A 120 13.17 11.99 7.82
N ILE A 121 12.40 11.67 6.80
CA ILE A 121 12.91 11.48 5.44
C ILE A 121 12.14 12.39 4.48
N THR A 122 12.78 12.77 3.38
CA THR A 122 12.11 13.46 2.29
C THR A 122 11.61 12.44 1.28
N ILE A 123 10.33 12.50 0.96
CA ILE A 123 9.67 11.62 -0.01
C ILE A 123 9.06 12.44 -1.14
N GLU A 124 8.77 11.76 -2.25
CA GLU A 124 7.97 12.31 -3.35
C GLU A 124 6.49 12.18 -3.01
N THR A 125 5.70 13.19 -3.36
CA THR A 125 4.24 13.22 -3.23
C THR A 125 3.58 13.35 -4.60
N VAL A 126 2.33 12.90 -4.68
CA VAL A 126 1.51 13.01 -5.89
C VAL A 126 0.05 13.28 -5.53
N ASN A 127 -0.59 14.18 -6.26
CA ASN A 127 -2.04 14.34 -6.24
C ASN A 127 -2.66 13.29 -7.19
N LEU A 128 -3.75 12.64 -6.77
CA LEU A 128 -4.37 11.59 -7.58
C LEU A 128 -5.00 12.11 -8.86
N ASP A 129 -5.55 13.33 -8.85
CA ASP A 129 -6.12 13.98 -10.03
C ASP A 129 -5.02 14.35 -11.05
N ASP A 130 -3.80 14.64 -10.57
CA ASP A 130 -2.63 14.82 -11.45
C ASP A 130 -2.14 13.47 -12.04
N TYR A 131 -2.34 12.37 -11.31
CA TYR A 131 -1.80 11.06 -11.66
C TYR A 131 -2.70 10.27 -12.60
N PHE A 132 -4.01 10.30 -12.37
CA PHE A 132 -5.00 9.59 -13.17
C PHE A 132 -5.65 10.55 -14.17
N GLU A 133 -5.67 10.15 -15.44
CA GLU A 133 -6.54 10.79 -16.43
C GLU A 133 -8.02 10.58 -16.02
N THR A 134 -8.89 11.53 -16.37
CA THR A 134 -10.28 11.63 -15.89
C THR A 134 -11.18 10.42 -16.20
N ASP A 135 -10.72 9.48 -17.03
CA ASP A 135 -11.52 8.37 -17.56
C ASP A 135 -11.35 7.04 -16.79
N ILE A 136 -10.57 7.02 -15.70
CA ILE A 136 -10.37 5.82 -14.88
C ILE A 136 -11.42 5.75 -13.77
N LYS A 137 -12.32 4.75 -13.81
CA LYS A 137 -13.19 4.42 -12.68
C LYS A 137 -12.41 3.66 -11.61
N ILE A 138 -12.38 4.22 -10.40
CA ILE A 138 -11.77 3.63 -9.21
C ILE A 138 -12.89 3.14 -8.29
N ASP A 139 -12.77 1.91 -7.79
CA ASP A 139 -13.69 1.32 -6.80
C ASP A 139 -13.35 1.72 -5.36
#